data_AF-A0A7V5JG27-F1
#
_entry.id   AF-A0A7V5JG27-F1
#
_cell.length_a   1.000
_cell.length_b   1.000
_cell.length_c   1.000
_cell.angle_alpha   90.00
_cell.angle_beta   90.00
_cell.angle_gamma   90.00
#
_symmetry.space_group_name_H-M   'P 1'
#
loop_
_entity.id
_entity.type
_entity.pdbx_description
1 polymer ?
#
loop_
_entity_poly.entity_id
_entity_poly.type
_entity_poly.pdbx_seq_one_letter_code
_entity_poly.pdbx_strand_id
1 'polypeptide(L)'
;MHWKPCWTTDRMFRLLWACLCGFLLVSPVRAAPPESVVVTRIEYRETEPGIDPYRVRMLVAGERLRIDEGDDAGDFVLYDAGAGRVYSVTHEERRILVIPDGEVPSAPVSLGIEVVHAPDPEAPRVLGETPVTVTVRAGGTLCSESTVVDGLLPKARRLLRGYYHVLAARQARDLALTPKEFRTPCFLANYLHDTWRHLDYGFPLAEHIEGGRTRLLLDFREVELPAALFRLPEGYERVTLGKMGD
;
A
#
# COMPACT_ATOMS: atom_id res chain seq x y z
N MET A 1 -14.10 66.53 -35.65
CA MET A 1 -15.39 65.88 -35.98
C MET A 1 -16.17 65.72 -34.70
N HIS A 2 -17.13 66.62 -34.49
CA HIS A 2 -18.16 66.50 -33.46
C HIS A 2 -19.11 65.36 -33.82
N TRP A 3 -19.88 64.88 -32.83
CA TRP A 3 -21.35 64.86 -32.82
C TRP A 3 -21.77 64.10 -31.55
N LYS A 4 -22.42 64.82 -30.62
CA LYS A 4 -23.34 64.26 -29.59
C LYS A 4 -24.80 64.57 -30.05
N PRO A 5 -25.86 64.39 -29.23
CA PRO A 5 -26.80 63.25 -29.20
C PRO A 5 -28.27 63.75 -29.39
N CYS A 6 -29.24 63.20 -28.64
CA CYS A 6 -30.72 63.39 -28.65
C CYS A 6 -31.41 62.40 -29.60
N TRP A 7 -32.49 61.69 -29.27
CA TRP A 7 -33.80 62.03 -28.67
C TRP A 7 -34.22 60.96 -27.61
N THR A 8 -34.79 61.22 -26.41
CA THR A 8 -36.21 61.54 -26.03
C THR A 8 -37.26 60.71 -26.83
N THR A 9 -38.27 60.01 -26.29
CA THR A 9 -39.14 60.20 -25.12
C THR A 9 -40.08 58.99 -24.97
N ASP A 10 -40.54 58.76 -23.73
CA ASP A 10 -41.84 58.23 -23.28
C ASP A 10 -42.56 57.08 -24.00
N ARG A 11 -42.89 56.03 -23.22
CA ARG A 11 -44.28 55.81 -22.77
C ARG A 11 -44.40 54.71 -21.71
N MET A 12 -45.06 55.09 -20.63
CA MET A 12 -45.69 54.27 -19.61
C MET A 12 -46.45 53.08 -20.21
N PHE A 13 -46.16 51.87 -19.74
CA PHE A 13 -47.17 50.83 -19.60
C PHE A 13 -47.00 50.13 -18.26
N ARG A 14 -47.88 50.50 -17.33
CA ARG A 14 -48.16 49.75 -16.10
C ARG A 14 -48.82 48.44 -16.52
N LEU A 15 -48.18 47.31 -16.26
CA LEU A 15 -48.87 46.03 -16.11
C LEU A 15 -48.26 45.27 -14.93
N LEU A 16 -49.11 45.13 -13.92
CA LEU A 16 -49.01 44.24 -12.77
C LEU A 16 -48.37 42.91 -13.14
N TRP A 17 -47.20 42.61 -12.56
CA TRP A 17 -46.72 41.24 -12.44
C TRP A 17 -46.75 40.84 -10.96
N ALA A 18 -47.68 39.96 -10.69
CA ALA A 18 -48.00 39.42 -9.38
C ALA A 18 -46.81 38.64 -8.80
N CYS A 19 -46.68 38.76 -7.49
CA CYS A 19 -45.85 37.91 -6.64
C CYS A 19 -45.98 36.43 -7.02
N LEU A 20 -44.91 35.83 -7.54
CA LEU A 20 -44.62 34.42 -7.34
C LEU A 20 -43.32 34.34 -6.53
N CYS A 21 -43.45 34.44 -5.21
CA CYS A 21 -42.45 33.92 -4.30
C CYS A 21 -42.45 32.38 -4.42
N GLY A 22 -41.81 31.88 -5.47
CA GLY A 22 -41.45 30.47 -5.59
C GLY A 22 -40.36 30.18 -4.58
N PHE A 23 -40.74 29.87 -3.34
CA PHE A 23 -39.88 29.22 -2.37
C PHE A 23 -39.51 27.86 -2.97
N LEU A 24 -38.38 27.81 -3.69
CA LEU A 24 -37.71 26.56 -4.03
C LEU A 24 -37.37 25.89 -2.70
N LEU A 25 -38.17 24.89 -2.33
CA LEU A 25 -37.85 23.93 -1.28
C LEU A 25 -36.60 23.17 -1.74
N VAL A 26 -35.43 23.76 -1.54
CA VAL A 26 -34.15 23.06 -1.61
C VAL A 26 -34.10 22.18 -0.38
N SER A 27 -34.67 20.98 -0.48
CA SER A 27 -34.47 19.94 0.52
C SER A 27 -32.96 19.75 0.68
N PRO A 28 -32.39 19.92 1.88
CA PRO A 28 -30.97 19.66 2.08
C PRO A 28 -30.73 18.19 1.76
N VAL A 29 -29.94 17.92 0.71
CA VAL A 29 -29.44 16.58 0.42
C VAL A 29 -28.61 16.18 1.64
N ARG A 30 -29.20 15.39 2.52
CA ARG A 30 -28.50 14.83 3.66
C ARG A 30 -27.59 13.74 3.10
N ALA A 31 -26.32 14.08 2.93
CA ALA A 31 -25.30 13.10 2.56
C ALA A 31 -25.38 11.94 3.56
N ALA A 32 -25.49 10.71 3.05
CA ALA A 32 -25.41 9.52 3.89
C ALA A 32 -24.07 9.55 4.64
N PRO A 33 -24.03 9.13 5.91
CA PRO A 33 -22.76 9.06 6.63
C PRO A 33 -21.79 8.17 5.83
N PRO A 34 -20.50 8.53 5.78
CA PRO A 34 -19.52 7.73 5.07
C PRO A 34 -19.54 6.31 5.65
N GLU A 35 -19.68 5.33 4.76
CA GLU A 35 -19.63 3.91 5.10
C GLU A 35 -18.32 3.62 5.87
N SER A 36 -18.44 3.02 7.06
CA SER A 36 -17.30 2.57 7.84
C SER A 36 -17.09 1.06 7.67
N VAL A 37 -15.86 0.62 7.91
CA VAL A 37 -15.46 -0.79 7.88
C VAL A 37 -14.53 -1.07 9.06
N VAL A 38 -14.64 -2.27 9.62
CA VAL A 38 -13.69 -2.75 10.64
C VAL A 38 -12.38 -3.12 9.95
N VAL A 39 -11.28 -2.58 10.47
CA VAL A 39 -9.93 -2.70 9.92
C VAL A 39 -8.98 -3.19 10.98
N THR A 40 -8.10 -4.13 10.65
CA THR A 40 -6.91 -4.37 11.46
C THR A 40 -5.84 -3.35 11.07
N ARG A 41 -5.56 -2.40 11.97
CA ARG A 41 -4.48 -1.41 11.83
C ARG A 41 -3.23 -1.99 12.47
N ILE A 42 -2.12 -1.93 11.75
CA ILE A 42 -0.80 -2.44 12.16
C ILE A 42 0.20 -1.33 11.92
N GLU A 43 1.03 -1.02 12.92
CA GLU A 43 2.02 0.05 12.84
C GLU A 43 3.42 -0.50 12.98
N TYR A 44 4.31 -0.05 12.10
CA TYR A 44 5.71 -0.34 12.13
C TYR A 44 6.52 0.94 12.22
N ARG A 45 7.73 0.82 12.78
CA ARG A 45 8.83 1.74 12.54
C ARG A 45 9.80 1.07 11.58
N GLU A 46 10.17 1.77 10.52
CA GLU A 46 11.20 1.36 9.59
C GLU A 46 12.42 2.26 9.73
N THR A 47 13.60 1.70 9.49
CA THR A 47 14.87 2.45 9.44
C THR A 47 15.61 2.02 8.19
N GLU A 48 16.23 2.99 7.51
CA GLU A 48 17.06 2.76 6.34
C GLU A 48 18.36 3.56 6.46
N PRO A 49 19.48 3.09 5.88
CA PRO A 49 20.73 3.85 5.95
C PRO A 49 20.58 5.25 5.35
N GLY A 50 20.93 6.27 6.14
CA GLY A 50 20.90 7.65 5.71
C GLY A 50 19.52 8.32 5.75
N ILE A 51 18.49 7.64 6.26
CA ILE A 51 17.14 8.18 6.44
C ILE A 51 16.75 8.09 7.92
N ASP A 52 16.13 9.12 8.44
CA ASP A 52 15.57 9.09 9.80
C ASP A 52 14.47 8.01 9.89
N PRO A 53 14.37 7.29 11.03
CA PRO A 53 13.32 6.29 11.20
C PRO A 53 11.92 6.88 10.99
N TYR A 54 11.10 6.21 10.20
CA TYR A 54 9.75 6.65 9.85
C TYR A 54 8.71 5.58 10.19
N ARG A 55 7.43 5.97 10.19
CA ARG A 55 6.32 5.07 10.51
C ARG A 55 5.67 4.55 9.24
N VAL A 56 5.34 3.27 9.26
CA VAL A 56 4.52 2.63 8.23
C VAL A 56 3.25 2.09 8.90
N ARG A 57 2.11 2.45 8.35
CA ARG A 57 0.80 1.97 8.76
C ARG A 57 0.27 1.01 7.70
N MET A 58 -0.10 -0.19 8.13
CA MET A 58 -0.81 -1.17 7.33
C MET A 58 -2.25 -1.27 7.80
N LEU A 59 -3.19 -1.26 6.85
CA LEU A 59 -4.63 -1.37 7.09
C LEU A 59 -5.15 -2.59 6.33
N VAL A 60 -5.73 -3.55 7.06
CA VAL A 60 -6.28 -4.78 6.49
C VAL A 60 -7.79 -4.81 6.63
N ALA A 61 -8.51 -4.85 5.50
CA ALA A 61 -9.97 -4.98 5.45
C ALA A 61 -10.39 -5.88 4.29
N GLY A 62 -11.24 -6.88 4.53
CA GLY A 62 -11.60 -7.84 3.48
C GLY A 62 -10.35 -8.48 2.83
N GLU A 63 -10.29 -8.52 1.51
CA GLU A 63 -9.13 -9.01 0.73
C GLU A 63 -8.19 -7.88 0.30
N ARG A 64 -8.13 -6.80 1.07
CA ARG A 64 -7.33 -5.61 0.76
C ARG A 64 -6.34 -5.29 1.87
N LEU A 65 -5.14 -4.92 1.47
CA LEU A 65 -4.07 -4.40 2.31
C LEU A 65 -3.67 -3.03 1.78
N ARG A 66 -3.86 -1.98 2.58
CA ARG A 66 -3.32 -0.63 2.31
C ARG A 66 -2.08 -0.41 3.16
N ILE A 67 -1.07 0.23 2.60
CA ILE A 67 0.18 0.61 3.24
C ILE A 67 0.40 2.10 2.98
N ASP A 68 0.55 2.90 4.04
CA ASP A 68 0.80 4.34 3.98
C ASP A 68 1.62 4.81 5.19
N GLU A 69 1.89 6.11 5.30
CA GLU A 69 2.66 6.71 6.40
C GLU A 69 1.79 7.29 7.53
N GLY A 70 0.50 6.91 7.57
CA GLY A 70 -0.43 7.37 8.60
C GLY A 70 -1.37 8.49 8.18
N ASP A 71 -1.12 9.13 7.03
CA ASP A 71 -1.99 10.14 6.43
C ASP A 71 -3.04 9.49 5.50
N ASP A 72 -4.31 9.73 5.80
CA ASP A 72 -5.45 9.21 5.04
C ASP A 72 -5.59 9.86 3.65
N ALA A 73 -5.05 11.08 3.47
CA ALA A 73 -5.02 11.81 2.20
C ALA A 73 -3.67 11.72 1.48
N GLY A 74 -2.68 11.08 2.11
CA GLY A 74 -1.34 10.90 1.58
C GLY A 74 -1.24 9.73 0.60
N ASP A 75 -0.05 9.62 -0.01
CA ASP A 75 0.29 8.55 -0.93
C ASP A 75 0.16 7.19 -0.26
N PHE A 76 -0.20 6.18 -1.05
CA PHE A 76 -0.41 4.84 -0.51
C PHE A 76 -0.17 3.75 -1.53
N VAL A 77 0.13 2.57 -1.01
CA VAL A 77 0.10 1.31 -1.74
C VAL A 77 -1.15 0.54 -1.35
N LEU A 78 -1.86 -0.01 -2.33
CA LEU A 78 -3.01 -0.88 -2.13
C LEU A 78 -2.77 -2.21 -2.83
N TYR A 79 -2.70 -3.29 -2.07
CA TYR A 79 -2.82 -4.64 -2.59
C TYR A 79 -4.29 -5.08 -2.53
N ASP A 80 -4.86 -5.44 -3.68
CA ASP A 80 -6.17 -6.07 -3.79
C ASP A 80 -5.96 -7.53 -4.22
N ALA A 81 -6.15 -8.46 -3.27
CA ALA A 81 -5.93 -9.88 -3.50
C ALA A 81 -7.01 -10.50 -4.40
N GLY A 82 -8.24 -9.97 -4.40
CA GLY A 82 -9.28 -10.41 -5.32
C GLY A 82 -8.97 -10.06 -6.77
N ALA A 83 -8.26 -8.94 -6.99
CA ALA A 83 -7.81 -8.51 -8.30
C ALA A 83 -6.42 -9.06 -8.68
N GLY A 84 -5.63 -9.59 -7.73
CA GLY A 84 -4.24 -9.98 -7.93
C GLY A 84 -3.36 -8.80 -8.37
N ARG A 85 -3.51 -7.64 -7.72
CA ARG A 85 -2.82 -6.40 -8.15
C ARG A 85 -2.36 -5.55 -6.97
N VAL A 86 -1.18 -4.97 -7.15
CA VAL A 86 -0.68 -3.86 -6.32
C VAL A 86 -0.89 -2.55 -7.09
N TYR A 87 -1.38 -1.54 -6.40
CA TYR A 87 -1.53 -0.18 -6.88
C TYR A 87 -0.66 0.73 -6.03
N SER A 88 0.26 1.47 -6.63
CA SER A 88 0.98 2.55 -5.97
C SER A 88 0.36 3.87 -6.43
N VAL A 89 -0.18 4.64 -5.50
CA VAL A 89 -0.92 5.87 -5.74
C VAL A 89 -0.08 7.05 -5.29
N THR A 90 0.16 7.97 -6.22
CA THR A 90 0.88 9.23 -5.98
C THR A 90 -0.06 10.38 -6.27
N HIS A 91 -0.44 11.13 -5.23
CA HIS A 91 -1.44 12.18 -5.30
C HIS A 91 -0.94 13.43 -6.02
N GLU A 92 0.32 13.82 -5.80
CA GLU A 92 0.95 14.98 -6.45
C GLU A 92 0.91 14.86 -7.98
N GLU A 93 1.22 13.66 -8.50
CA GLU A 93 1.22 13.37 -9.94
C GLU A 93 -0.15 12.93 -10.48
N ARG A 94 -1.15 12.76 -9.60
CA ARG A 94 -2.45 12.14 -9.92
C ARG A 94 -2.30 10.82 -10.70
N ARG A 95 -1.39 9.97 -10.23
CA ARG A 95 -0.98 8.74 -10.92
C ARG A 95 -1.21 7.50 -10.07
N ILE A 96 -1.55 6.41 -10.75
CA ILE A 96 -1.64 5.06 -10.20
C ILE A 96 -0.74 4.15 -11.03
N LEU A 97 0.36 3.70 -10.44
CA LEU A 97 1.14 2.59 -10.97
C LEU A 97 0.42 1.28 -10.64
N VAL A 98 0.06 0.53 -11.68
CA VAL A 98 -0.61 -0.78 -11.58
C VAL A 98 0.43 -1.88 -11.81
N ILE A 99 0.60 -2.74 -10.80
CA ILE A 99 1.51 -3.88 -10.82
C ILE A 99 0.67 -5.16 -10.76
N PRO A 100 0.48 -5.86 -11.88
CA PRO A 100 -0.26 -7.12 -11.88
C PRO A 100 0.59 -8.25 -11.32
N ASP A 101 -0.11 -9.23 -10.76
CA ASP A 101 0.45 -10.54 -10.45
C ASP A 101 1.16 -11.18 -11.66
N GLY A 102 1.94 -12.23 -11.40
CA GLY A 102 2.64 -12.98 -12.41
C GLY A 102 3.40 -14.16 -11.83
N GLU A 103 4.23 -14.75 -12.69
CA GLU A 103 5.06 -15.88 -12.31
C GLU A 103 6.32 -15.43 -11.59
N VAL A 104 6.62 -16.11 -10.49
CA VAL A 104 7.91 -16.01 -9.79
C VAL A 104 8.70 -17.26 -10.15
N PRO A 105 9.87 -17.14 -10.80
CA PRO A 105 10.67 -18.31 -11.13
C PRO A 105 11.21 -18.95 -9.84
N SER A 106 11.27 -20.28 -9.82
CA SER A 106 11.92 -21.01 -8.72
C SER A 106 13.39 -20.62 -8.61
N ALA A 107 13.91 -20.57 -7.38
CA ALA A 107 15.32 -20.32 -7.14
C ALA A 107 16.18 -21.42 -7.76
N PRO A 108 17.25 -21.09 -8.49
CA PRO A 108 18.21 -22.11 -8.93
C PRO A 108 18.94 -22.67 -7.70
N VAL A 109 19.20 -23.98 -7.68
CA VAL A 109 19.91 -24.66 -6.57
C VAL A 109 21.25 -24.00 -6.28
N SER A 110 21.94 -23.49 -7.30
CA SER A 110 23.22 -22.79 -7.18
C SER A 110 23.17 -21.50 -6.36
N LEU A 111 21.98 -20.93 -6.13
CA LEU A 111 21.81 -19.75 -5.28
C LEU A 111 22.03 -20.09 -3.79
N GLY A 112 21.88 -21.36 -3.42
CA GLY A 112 22.15 -21.85 -2.07
C GLY A 112 21.33 -21.11 -1.01
N ILE A 113 20.02 -20.95 -1.25
CA ILE A 113 19.14 -20.33 -0.25
C ILE A 113 18.91 -21.33 0.88
N GLU A 114 19.22 -20.89 2.10
CA GLU A 114 19.01 -21.65 3.33
C GLU A 114 18.10 -20.85 4.25
N VAL A 115 17.14 -21.54 4.87
CA VAL A 115 16.27 -20.96 5.90
C VAL A 115 16.47 -21.75 7.18
N VAL A 116 16.95 -21.08 8.22
CA VAL A 116 17.10 -21.66 9.56
C VAL A 116 16.16 -20.94 10.49
N HIS A 117 15.40 -21.70 11.28
CA HIS A 117 14.47 -21.14 12.25
C HIS A 117 14.65 -21.81 13.61
N ALA A 118 14.52 -21.04 14.67
CA ALA A 118 14.60 -21.52 16.04
C ALA A 118 13.65 -20.72 16.94
N PRO A 119 12.96 -21.36 17.90
CA PRO A 119 12.27 -20.64 18.96
C PRO A 119 13.24 -19.73 19.72
N ASP A 120 12.79 -18.52 20.06
CA ASP A 120 13.51 -17.57 20.90
C ASP A 120 12.77 -17.47 22.25
N PRO A 121 13.14 -18.30 23.24
CA PRO A 121 12.51 -18.29 24.56
C PRO A 121 12.92 -17.08 25.41
N GLU A 122 13.95 -16.33 25.01
CA GLU A 122 14.40 -15.12 25.70
C GLU A 122 13.60 -13.89 25.26
N ALA A 123 13.06 -13.91 24.04
CA ALA A 123 12.13 -12.88 23.57
C ALA A 123 10.82 -12.88 24.38
N PRO A 124 10.24 -11.69 24.67
CA PRO A 124 8.93 -11.59 25.28
C PRO A 124 7.86 -12.32 24.48
N ARG A 125 7.03 -13.10 25.18
CA ARG A 125 5.87 -13.74 24.56
C ARG A 125 4.88 -12.71 24.05
N VAL A 126 4.29 -12.98 22.90
CA VAL A 126 3.23 -12.14 22.30
C VAL A 126 1.96 -12.96 22.23
N LEU A 127 0.90 -12.48 22.92
CA LEU A 127 -0.36 -13.21 23.06
C LEU A 127 -0.19 -14.64 23.60
N GLY A 128 0.83 -14.87 24.43
CA GLY A 128 1.15 -16.18 25.02
C GLY A 128 2.09 -17.05 24.18
N GLU A 129 2.30 -16.70 22.92
CA GLU A 129 3.15 -17.45 21.99
C GLU A 129 4.62 -17.05 22.10
N THR A 130 5.50 -18.03 21.89
CA THR A 130 6.95 -17.84 21.87
C THR A 130 7.38 -17.38 20.47
N PRO A 131 8.09 -16.24 20.34
CA PRO A 131 8.64 -15.83 19.06
C PRO A 131 9.62 -16.85 18.47
N VAL A 132 9.73 -16.85 17.15
CA VAL A 132 10.68 -17.66 16.38
C VAL A 132 11.58 -16.72 15.61
N THR A 133 12.90 -16.93 15.72
CA THR A 133 13.86 -16.27 14.86
C THR A 133 14.00 -17.07 13.58
N VAL A 134 13.84 -16.43 12.43
CA VAL A 134 14.01 -16.98 11.10
C VAL A 134 15.15 -16.25 10.42
N THR A 135 16.17 -16.98 10.00
CA THR A 135 17.30 -16.43 9.24
C THR A 135 17.28 -16.97 7.83
N VAL A 136 17.49 -16.08 6.86
CA VAL A 136 17.65 -16.44 5.45
C VAL A 136 19.08 -16.17 5.04
N ARG A 137 19.74 -17.20 4.51
CA ARG A 137 21.08 -17.09 3.92
C ARG A 137 21.01 -17.41 2.44
N ALA A 138 21.87 -16.80 1.64
CA ALA A 138 22.05 -17.13 0.23
C ALA A 138 23.52 -16.99 -0.15
N GLY A 139 24.07 -17.95 -0.90
CA GLY A 139 25.49 -17.99 -1.24
C GLY A 139 26.42 -17.96 -0.02
N GLY A 140 25.97 -18.47 1.13
CA GLY A 140 26.73 -18.47 2.39
C GLY A 140 26.65 -17.18 3.21
N THR A 141 25.94 -16.14 2.74
CA THR A 141 25.81 -14.83 3.42
C THR A 141 24.46 -14.71 4.12
N LEU A 142 24.42 -14.06 5.29
CA LEU A 142 23.17 -13.70 5.97
C LEU A 142 22.47 -12.58 5.20
N CYS A 143 21.27 -12.84 4.71
CA CYS A 143 20.51 -11.90 3.87
C CYS A 143 19.38 -11.22 4.64
N SER A 144 18.75 -11.94 5.57
CA SER A 144 17.76 -11.37 6.46
C SER A 144 17.61 -12.20 7.73
N GLU A 145 17.13 -11.53 8.77
CA GLU A 145 16.69 -12.12 10.03
C GLU A 145 15.35 -11.51 10.42
N SER A 146 14.39 -12.36 10.78
CA SER A 146 13.06 -11.96 11.21
C SER A 146 12.72 -12.61 12.55
N THR A 147 12.20 -11.85 13.48
CA THR A 147 11.51 -12.39 14.66
C THR A 147 10.02 -12.44 14.33
N VAL A 148 9.44 -13.63 14.31
CA VAL A 148 8.04 -13.86 13.91
C VAL A 148 7.26 -14.56 15.01
N VAL A 149 5.94 -14.42 15.01
CA VAL A 149 5.05 -15.14 15.93
C VAL A 149 4.00 -15.89 15.13
N ASP A 150 3.91 -17.20 15.33
CA ASP A 150 2.88 -18.00 14.69
C ASP A 150 1.48 -17.66 15.23
N GLY A 151 0.46 -17.81 14.39
CA GLY A 151 -0.93 -17.49 14.72
C GLY A 151 -1.24 -15.99 14.86
N LEU A 152 -0.24 -15.11 14.99
CA LEU A 152 -0.45 -13.66 15.05
C LEU A 152 -0.93 -13.13 13.68
N LEU A 153 -2.00 -12.34 13.67
CA LEU A 153 -2.51 -11.61 12.50
C LEU A 153 -2.58 -12.45 11.20
N PRO A 154 -3.24 -13.63 11.20
CA PRO A 154 -3.13 -14.61 10.12
C PRO A 154 -3.64 -14.07 8.77
N LYS A 155 -4.63 -13.18 8.80
CA LYS A 155 -5.16 -12.51 7.62
C LYS A 155 -4.17 -11.51 7.02
N ALA A 156 -3.51 -10.72 7.86
CA ALA A 156 -2.48 -9.79 7.42
C ALA A 156 -1.26 -10.55 6.87
N ARG A 157 -0.84 -11.64 7.54
CA ARG A 157 0.22 -12.54 7.06
C ARG A 157 -0.06 -13.06 5.65
N ARG A 158 -1.29 -13.54 5.40
CA ARG A 158 -1.72 -14.01 4.07
C ARG A 158 -1.66 -12.91 3.02
N LEU A 159 -2.16 -11.72 3.33
CA LEU A 159 -2.15 -10.59 2.38
C LEU A 159 -0.72 -10.09 2.11
N LEU A 160 0.14 -10.04 3.12
CA LEU A 160 1.56 -9.70 2.96
C LEU A 160 2.28 -10.69 2.04
N ARG A 161 2.00 -12.00 2.20
CA ARG A 161 2.53 -13.01 1.27
C ARG A 161 2.12 -12.73 -0.18
N GLY A 162 0.84 -12.45 -0.42
CA GLY A 162 0.36 -12.11 -1.75
C GLY A 162 0.98 -10.82 -2.30
N TYR A 163 1.10 -9.79 -1.46
CA TYR A 163 1.77 -8.55 -1.80
C TYR A 163 3.22 -8.78 -2.23
N TYR A 164 4.01 -9.49 -1.42
CA TYR A 164 5.39 -9.84 -1.72
C TYR A 164 5.53 -10.69 -2.98
N HIS A 165 4.58 -11.60 -3.24
CA HIS A 165 4.54 -12.37 -4.48
C HIS A 165 4.38 -11.47 -5.71
N VAL A 166 3.43 -10.53 -5.70
CA VAL A 166 3.23 -9.61 -6.83
C VAL A 166 4.49 -8.77 -7.09
N LEU A 167 5.16 -8.29 -6.03
CA LEU A 167 6.41 -7.56 -6.16
C LEU A 167 7.55 -8.43 -6.72
N ALA A 168 7.67 -9.67 -6.24
CA ALA A 168 8.65 -10.63 -6.75
C ALA A 168 8.44 -10.95 -8.24
N ALA A 169 7.19 -11.14 -8.65
CA ALA A 169 6.84 -11.37 -10.06
C ALA A 169 7.19 -10.16 -10.93
N ARG A 170 6.99 -8.95 -10.41
CA ARG A 170 7.46 -7.72 -11.08
C ARG A 170 8.99 -7.68 -11.18
N GLN A 171 9.68 -7.96 -10.08
CA GLN A 171 11.15 -7.97 -10.03
C GLN A 171 11.74 -9.02 -10.99
N ALA A 172 11.08 -10.17 -11.17
CA ALA A 172 11.49 -11.19 -12.13
C ALA A 172 11.43 -10.68 -13.58
N ARG A 173 10.37 -9.96 -13.95
CA ARG A 173 10.23 -9.36 -15.29
C ARG A 173 11.29 -8.29 -15.56
N ASP A 174 11.66 -7.54 -14.54
CA ASP A 174 12.64 -6.46 -14.63
C ASP A 174 14.08 -6.90 -14.35
N LEU A 175 14.32 -8.17 -14.04
CA LEU A 175 15.64 -8.63 -13.63
C LEU A 175 16.71 -8.30 -14.68
N ALA A 176 16.35 -8.35 -15.97
CA ALA A 176 17.24 -7.98 -17.07
C ALA A 176 17.73 -6.52 -17.01
N LEU A 177 16.92 -5.61 -16.44
CA LEU A 177 17.21 -4.19 -16.25
C LEU A 177 18.11 -3.94 -15.03
N THR A 178 18.13 -4.84 -14.05
CA THR A 178 19.05 -4.75 -12.90
C THR A 178 20.47 -5.08 -13.36
N PRO A 179 21.49 -4.22 -13.17
CA PRO A 179 22.88 -4.55 -13.50
C PRO A 179 23.35 -5.83 -12.78
N LYS A 180 24.24 -6.61 -13.41
CA LYS A 180 24.63 -7.95 -12.91
C LYS A 180 25.30 -7.88 -11.54
N GLU A 181 26.07 -6.83 -11.30
CA GLU A 181 26.73 -6.52 -10.04
C GLU A 181 25.75 -6.32 -8.87
N PHE A 182 24.51 -5.93 -9.14
CA PHE A 182 23.45 -5.78 -8.13
C PHE A 182 22.59 -7.04 -7.98
N ARG A 183 22.75 -8.04 -8.85
CA ARG A 183 22.04 -9.34 -8.75
C ARG A 183 22.76 -10.28 -7.78
N THR A 184 23.10 -9.79 -6.60
CA THR A 184 23.79 -10.57 -5.55
C THR A 184 22.91 -11.71 -5.05
N PRO A 185 23.49 -12.74 -4.40
CA PRO A 185 22.68 -13.81 -3.81
C PRO A 185 21.60 -13.30 -2.87
N CYS A 186 21.92 -12.33 -2.01
CA CYS A 186 20.97 -11.76 -1.08
C CYS A 186 19.92 -10.87 -1.75
N PHE A 187 20.27 -10.11 -2.80
CA PHE A 187 19.29 -9.41 -3.61
C PHE A 187 18.24 -10.38 -4.18
N LEU A 188 18.70 -11.49 -4.78
CA LEU A 188 17.81 -12.48 -5.37
C LEU A 188 16.95 -13.19 -4.32
N ALA A 189 17.49 -13.48 -3.14
CA ALA A 189 16.77 -14.13 -2.05
C ALA A 189 15.73 -13.21 -1.40
N ASN A 190 16.05 -11.92 -1.21
CA ASN A 190 15.18 -10.97 -0.52
C ASN A 190 14.11 -10.34 -1.44
N TYR A 191 14.37 -10.22 -2.75
CA TYR A 191 13.50 -9.46 -3.65
C TYR A 191 12.92 -10.23 -4.84
N LEU A 192 13.37 -11.46 -5.11
CA LEU A 192 12.92 -12.20 -6.29
C LEU A 192 12.38 -13.60 -5.95
N HIS A 193 13.15 -14.46 -5.31
CA HIS A 193 12.74 -15.84 -5.09
C HIS A 193 12.12 -16.02 -3.70
N ASP A 194 10.87 -16.49 -3.62
CA ASP A 194 10.09 -16.73 -2.40
C ASP A 194 10.37 -15.71 -1.28
N THR A 195 10.17 -14.44 -1.59
CA THR A 195 10.47 -13.31 -0.68
C THR A 195 9.64 -13.33 0.61
N TRP A 196 8.64 -14.21 0.69
CA TRP A 196 7.74 -14.43 1.83
C TRP A 196 8.14 -15.61 2.73
N ARG A 197 9.31 -16.25 2.58
CA ARG A 197 9.70 -17.43 3.38
C ARG A 197 9.55 -17.27 4.89
N HIS A 198 9.88 -16.10 5.44
CA HIS A 198 9.74 -15.86 6.88
C HIS A 198 8.27 -15.87 7.34
N LEU A 199 7.32 -15.56 6.45
CA LEU A 199 5.88 -15.59 6.72
C LEU A 199 5.33 -17.01 6.84
N ASP A 200 6.07 -18.03 6.40
CA ASP A 200 5.67 -19.43 6.63
C ASP A 200 5.77 -19.82 8.12
N TYR A 201 6.52 -19.05 8.92
CA TYR A 201 6.76 -19.31 10.34
C TYR A 201 5.99 -18.39 11.29
N GLY A 202 5.40 -17.30 10.80
CA GLY A 202 4.67 -16.35 11.64
C GLY A 202 4.50 -14.97 11.04
N PHE A 203 3.85 -14.08 11.77
CA PHE A 203 3.78 -12.66 11.42
C PHE A 203 4.99 -11.91 12.01
N PRO A 204 5.65 -11.03 11.24
CA PRO A 204 6.91 -10.42 11.65
C PRO A 204 6.70 -9.34 12.71
N LEU A 205 7.35 -9.53 13.87
CA LEU A 205 7.51 -8.51 14.90
C LEU A 205 8.70 -7.61 14.59
N ALA A 206 9.79 -8.17 14.08
CA ALA A 206 10.99 -7.44 13.72
C ALA A 206 11.64 -8.07 12.50
N GLU A 207 12.28 -7.25 11.67
CA GLU A 207 13.04 -7.70 10.50
C GLU A 207 14.32 -6.87 10.39
N HIS A 208 15.42 -7.53 10.07
CA HIS A 208 16.69 -6.95 9.68
C HIS A 208 17.05 -7.51 8.30
N ILE A 209 17.22 -6.64 7.31
CA ILE A 209 17.53 -7.02 5.94
C ILE A 209 18.94 -6.54 5.61
N GLU A 210 19.68 -7.33 4.82
CA GLU A 210 20.96 -6.93 4.25
C GLU A 210 20.86 -5.52 3.64
N GLY A 211 21.89 -4.70 3.90
CA GLY A 211 21.88 -3.28 3.54
C GLY A 211 21.37 -2.37 4.66
N GLY A 212 21.05 -2.90 5.85
CA GLY A 212 20.80 -2.09 7.05
C GLY A 212 19.36 -1.60 7.20
N ARG A 213 18.44 -2.10 6.36
CA ARG A 213 17.01 -1.83 6.52
C ARG A 213 16.47 -2.64 7.69
N THR A 214 15.77 -1.98 8.60
CA THR A 214 15.12 -2.64 9.73
C THR A 214 13.66 -2.26 9.83
N ARG A 215 12.88 -3.16 10.41
CA ARG A 215 11.45 -2.97 10.63
C ARG A 215 11.09 -3.51 12.02
N LEU A 216 10.31 -2.75 12.78
CA LEU A 216 9.85 -3.13 14.11
C LEU A 216 8.36 -2.85 14.27
N LEU A 217 7.59 -3.87 14.63
CA LEU A 217 6.17 -3.77 14.95
C LEU A 217 6.01 -2.95 16.24
N LEU A 218 5.22 -1.89 16.15
CA LEU A 218 4.93 -0.99 17.27
C LEU A 218 3.59 -1.32 17.92
N ASP A 219 2.56 -1.55 17.12
CA ASP A 219 1.20 -1.77 17.60
C ASP A 219 0.34 -2.50 16.56
N PHE A 220 -0.71 -3.19 17.01
CA PHE A 220 -1.78 -3.66 16.16
C PHE A 220 -3.12 -3.68 16.92
N ARG A 221 -4.19 -3.27 16.24
CA ARG A 221 -5.53 -3.21 16.84
C ARG A 221 -6.64 -3.20 15.78
N GLU A 222 -7.83 -3.60 16.18
CA GLU A 222 -9.03 -3.39 15.37
C GLU A 222 -9.58 -1.97 15.58
N VAL A 223 -9.96 -1.32 14.47
CA VAL A 223 -10.52 0.04 14.46
C VAL A 223 -11.59 0.14 13.38
N GLU A 224 -12.59 1.00 13.58
CA GLU A 224 -13.50 1.40 12.51
C GLU A 224 -12.92 2.59 11.74
N LEU A 225 -12.83 2.47 10.43
CA LEU A 225 -12.32 3.52 9.54
C LEU A 225 -13.24 3.69 8.33
N PRO A 226 -13.18 4.84 7.62
CA PRO A 226 -13.93 5.03 6.39
C PRO A 226 -13.57 3.98 5.33
N ALA A 227 -14.57 3.30 4.75
CA ALA A 227 -14.38 2.33 3.68
C ALA A 227 -13.74 2.95 2.41
N ALA A 228 -13.85 4.28 2.27
CA ALA A 228 -13.23 5.03 1.19
C ALA A 228 -11.69 4.93 1.16
N LEU A 229 -11.02 4.64 2.29
CA LEU A 229 -9.57 4.47 2.32
C LEU A 229 -9.04 3.34 1.43
N PHE A 230 -9.91 2.37 1.10
CA PHE A 230 -9.59 1.22 0.25
C PHE A 230 -10.03 1.39 -1.21
N ARG A 231 -10.47 2.60 -1.60
CA ARG A 231 -10.88 2.92 -2.97
C ARG A 231 -9.73 3.63 -3.67
N LEU A 232 -9.54 3.30 -4.95
CA LEU A 232 -8.59 4.02 -5.79
C LEU A 232 -9.22 5.36 -6.22
N PRO A 233 -8.45 6.46 -6.25
CA PRO A 233 -8.98 7.76 -6.64
C PRO A 233 -9.44 7.76 -8.11
N GLU A 234 -10.56 8.43 -8.35
CA GLU A 234 -11.11 8.60 -9.70
C GLU A 234 -10.34 9.66 -10.49
N GLY A 235 -10.28 9.49 -11.82
CA GLY A 235 -9.63 10.46 -12.72
C GLY A 235 -8.11 10.57 -12.57
N TYR A 236 -7.45 9.56 -11.98
CA TYR A 236 -6.00 9.45 -11.95
C TYR A 236 -5.51 8.68 -13.18
N GLU A 237 -4.36 9.06 -13.72
CA GLU A 237 -3.69 8.34 -14.80
C GLU A 237 -3.28 6.94 -14.30
N ARG A 238 -3.55 5.90 -15.09
CA ARG A 238 -3.15 4.53 -14.75
C ARG A 238 -2.01 4.10 -15.66
N VAL A 239 -0.87 3.78 -15.06
CA VAL A 239 0.32 3.32 -15.76
C VAL A 239 0.59 1.88 -15.39
N THR A 240 0.74 1.00 -16.39
CA THR A 240 1.18 -0.38 -16.19
C THR A 240 2.55 -0.54 -16.82
N LEU A 241 3.59 -0.80 -16.00
CA LEU A 241 4.93 -0.98 -16.53
C LEU A 241 5.00 -2.25 -17.40
N GLY A 242 5.52 -2.13 -18.62
CA GLY A 242 5.68 -3.25 -19.56
C GLY A 242 4.58 -3.39 -20.62
N LYS A 243 3.51 -2.59 -20.59
CA LYS A 243 2.74 -2.26 -21.80
C LYS A 243 3.37 -1.02 -22.43
N MET A 244 4.36 -1.21 -23.30
CA MET A 244 4.59 -0.21 -24.36
C MET A 244 3.33 -0.19 -25.22
N GLY A 245 2.79 1.00 -25.48
CA GLY A 245 1.53 1.18 -26.20
C GLY A 245 1.48 0.39 -27.49
N ASP A 246 0.29 -0.16 -27.77
CA ASP A 246 -0.10 -0.65 -29.09
C ASP A 246 -0.02 0.47 -30.13
#